data_AF-A0ABD3NJ38-F1
#
_entry.id   AF-A0ABD3NJ38-F1
#
_cell.length_a   1.000
_cell.length_b   1.000
_cell.length_c   1.000
_cell.angle_alpha   90.00
_cell.angle_beta   90.00
_cell.angle_gamma   90.00
#
_symmetry.space_group_name_H-M   'P 1'
#
loop_
_entity.id
_entity.type
_entity.pdbx_description
1 polymer ?
#
loop_
_entity_poly.entity_id
_entity_poly.type
_entity_poly.pdbx_seq_one_letter_code
_entity_poly.pdbx_strand_id
1 'polypeptide(L)'
;MSSSPSSNDNDPNKKKELTPETIAEMIEVSFINSCLQLASGYVDVLKLFIVAVKAGYEAGLSLDQLEKLVHDCPVNTANRDLMKEEKDLRREWMLVVYTMLDGLNSIDGKVIASADANVEGTAESRVSNLISAILNIRQQLELEEEQSGGERDATAALASLSVSEALLRSETLTQMKDACGSNLMEKAFLMNDVSVAILTFKVIEEERLCLEGSSVNIQPPQPPIPGTS
;
A
#
# COMPACT_ATOMS: atom_id res chain seq x y z
N MET A 1 40.66 -6.67 39.02
CA MET A 1 39.49 -5.87 38.64
C MET A 1 39.73 -5.30 37.26
N SER A 2 38.65 -5.05 36.52
CA SER A 2 38.57 -4.61 35.11
C SER A 2 38.47 -5.74 34.09
N SER A 3 37.28 -6.34 34.04
CA SER A 3 36.78 -7.10 32.90
C SER A 3 36.30 -6.13 31.82
N SER A 4 36.78 -6.28 30.59
CA SER A 4 36.20 -5.67 29.40
C SER A 4 35.07 -6.56 28.87
N PRO A 5 33.91 -6.01 28.46
CA PRO A 5 32.88 -6.76 27.78
C PRO A 5 33.15 -6.72 26.28
N SER A 6 33.40 -7.87 25.65
CA SER A 6 33.30 -8.00 24.20
C SER A 6 32.04 -8.82 23.93
N SER A 7 30.93 -8.09 23.80
CA SER A 7 29.65 -8.64 23.37
C SER A 7 29.77 -9.14 21.94
N ASN A 8 29.48 -10.43 21.75
CA ASN A 8 29.28 -11.05 20.46
C ASN A 8 27.97 -10.52 19.85
N ASP A 9 28.05 -9.60 18.89
CA ASP A 9 26.93 -9.21 18.01
C ASP A 9 27.03 -9.95 16.67
N ASN A 10 26.75 -11.25 16.68
CA ASN A 10 26.49 -12.03 15.46
C ASN A 10 25.29 -12.95 15.72
N ASP A 11 24.12 -12.33 15.91
CA ASP A 11 22.85 -13.02 15.77
C ASP A 11 22.32 -12.77 14.34
N PRO A 12 22.32 -13.77 13.45
CA PRO A 12 21.83 -13.64 12.08
C PRO A 12 20.31 -13.44 11.99
N ASN A 13 19.58 -13.45 13.11
CA ASN A 13 18.13 -13.30 13.18
C ASN A 13 17.64 -11.93 13.67
N LYS A 14 18.53 -10.96 13.92
CA LYS A 14 18.10 -9.59 14.24
C LYS A 14 17.62 -8.92 12.95
N LYS A 15 16.29 -8.95 12.68
CA LYS A 15 15.66 -8.10 11.65
C LYS A 15 16.19 -6.69 11.87
N LYS A 16 16.99 -6.18 10.95
CA LYS A 16 17.50 -4.81 11.00
C LYS A 16 16.28 -3.91 10.84
N GLU A 17 15.85 -3.28 11.93
CA GLU A 17 14.75 -2.32 11.88
C GLU A 17 15.11 -1.21 10.88
N LEU A 18 14.17 -0.92 9.98
CA LEU A 18 14.32 0.14 8.99
C LEU A 18 14.29 1.48 9.72
N THR A 19 15.28 2.34 9.44
CA THR A 19 15.30 3.69 9.99
C THR A 19 14.28 4.58 9.27
N PRO A 20 13.71 5.60 9.93
CA PRO A 20 12.81 6.57 9.29
C PRO A 20 13.40 7.21 8.02
N GLU A 21 14.71 7.47 8.01
CA GLU A 21 15.43 8.04 6.87
C GLU A 21 15.49 7.05 5.70
N THR A 22 15.75 5.77 5.97
CA THR A 22 15.73 4.72 4.94
C THR A 22 14.32 4.54 4.36
N ILE A 23 13.28 4.60 5.20
CA ILE A 23 11.89 4.54 4.73
C ILE A 23 11.59 5.71 3.79
N ALA A 24 11.96 6.92 4.20
CA ALA A 24 11.76 8.12 3.38
C ALA A 24 12.51 8.05 2.04
N GLU A 25 13.75 7.56 2.04
CA GLU A 25 14.52 7.31 0.82
C GLU A 25 13.83 6.30 -0.10
N MET A 26 13.31 5.19 0.44
CA MET A 26 12.58 4.20 -0.35
C MET A 26 11.31 4.78 -0.98
N ILE A 27 10.59 5.65 -0.26
CA ILE A 27 9.41 6.36 -0.80
C ILE A 27 9.84 7.31 -1.93
N GLU A 28 10.90 8.11 -1.73
CA GLU A 28 11.44 9.04 -2.73
C GLU A 28 11.89 8.31 -4.02
N VAL A 29 12.59 7.19 -3.88
CA VAL A 29 13.09 6.40 -5.02
C VAL A 29 11.97 5.68 -5.77
N SER A 30 10.98 5.16 -5.05
CA SER A 30 9.88 4.41 -5.68
C SER A 30 8.82 5.31 -6.30
N PHE A 31 8.56 6.51 -5.77
CA PHE A 31 7.44 7.36 -6.22
C PHE A 31 7.49 7.69 -7.72
N ILE A 32 8.56 8.31 -8.21
CA ILE A 32 8.65 8.76 -9.61
C ILE A 32 8.63 7.57 -10.57
N ASN A 33 9.34 6.50 -10.20
CA ASN A 33 9.35 5.28 -10.98
C ASN A 33 7.97 4.61 -11.02
N SER A 34 7.20 4.69 -9.94
CA SER A 34 5.80 4.22 -9.88
C SER A 34 4.92 5.01 -10.83
N CYS A 35 5.03 6.34 -10.86
CA CYS A 35 4.27 7.18 -11.79
C CYS A 35 4.53 6.81 -13.26
N LEU A 36 5.79 6.57 -13.62
CA LEU A 36 6.18 6.18 -14.98
C LEU A 36 5.71 4.76 -15.35
N GLN A 37 5.84 3.82 -14.43
CA GLN A 37 5.51 2.41 -14.66
C GLN A 37 4.00 2.13 -14.65
N LEU A 38 3.24 2.86 -13.82
CA LEU A 38 1.79 2.73 -13.75
C LEU A 38 1.13 3.04 -15.11
N ALA A 39 1.63 4.05 -15.82
CA ALA A 39 1.18 4.38 -17.17
C ALA A 39 1.41 3.25 -18.19
N SER A 40 2.36 2.35 -17.91
CA SER A 40 2.70 1.19 -18.74
C SER A 40 2.09 -0.12 -18.23
N GLY A 41 1.31 -0.07 -17.13
CA GLY A 41 0.66 -1.23 -16.51
C GLY A 41 1.56 -2.05 -15.57
N TYR A 42 2.79 -1.62 -15.31
CA TYR A 42 3.68 -2.28 -14.34
C TYR A 42 3.44 -1.71 -12.94
N VAL A 43 3.22 -2.59 -11.97
CA VAL A 43 2.82 -2.20 -10.59
C VAL A 43 3.89 -2.52 -9.54
N ASP A 44 4.99 -3.16 -9.91
CA ASP A 44 5.98 -3.66 -8.94
C ASP A 44 6.63 -2.53 -8.14
N VAL A 45 7.01 -1.44 -8.81
CA VAL A 45 7.58 -0.29 -8.10
C VAL A 45 6.55 0.46 -7.26
N LEU A 46 5.28 0.44 -7.68
CA LEU A 46 4.18 0.97 -6.88
C LEU A 46 3.95 0.12 -5.62
N LYS A 47 4.10 -1.21 -5.71
CA LYS A 47 4.09 -2.07 -4.52
C LYS A 47 5.26 -1.74 -3.58
N LEU A 48 6.46 -1.47 -4.10
CA LEU A 48 7.60 -1.03 -3.28
C LEU A 48 7.30 0.31 -2.57
N PHE A 49 6.68 1.25 -3.27
CA PHE A 49 6.21 2.50 -2.67
C PHE A 49 5.23 2.22 -1.52
N ILE A 50 4.22 1.39 -1.76
CA ILE A 50 3.22 1.01 -0.75
C ILE A 50 3.87 0.34 0.47
N VAL A 51 4.79 -0.61 0.26
CA VAL A 51 5.52 -1.29 1.34
C VAL A 51 6.34 -0.28 2.15
N ALA A 52 7.00 0.67 1.51
CA ALA A 52 7.77 1.70 2.21
C ALA A 52 6.85 2.62 3.05
N VAL A 53 5.73 3.07 2.50
CA VAL A 53 4.75 3.88 3.24
C VAL A 53 4.17 3.10 4.41
N LYS A 54 3.81 1.82 4.22
CA LYS A 54 3.35 0.92 5.28
C LYS A 54 4.40 0.77 6.38
N ALA A 55 5.69 0.60 6.04
CA ALA A 55 6.76 0.53 7.03
C ALA A 55 6.84 1.82 7.89
N GLY A 56 6.58 2.99 7.29
CA GLY A 56 6.48 4.25 8.03
C GLY A 56 5.30 4.27 9.01
N TYR A 57 4.13 3.79 8.57
CA TYR A 57 2.96 3.62 9.42
C TYR A 57 3.23 2.67 10.59
N GLU A 58 3.81 1.51 10.32
CA GLU A 58 4.14 0.49 11.35
C GLU A 58 5.23 0.95 12.31
N ALA A 59 6.12 1.84 11.88
CA ALA A 59 7.09 2.51 12.73
C ALA A 59 6.46 3.61 13.62
N GLY A 60 5.14 3.83 13.52
CA GLY A 60 4.40 4.82 14.32
C GLY A 60 4.59 6.27 13.86
N LEU A 61 5.07 6.50 12.64
CA LEU A 61 5.20 7.84 12.07
C LEU A 61 3.83 8.34 11.62
N SER A 62 3.46 9.57 12.00
CA SER A 62 2.29 10.21 11.41
C SER A 62 2.53 10.53 9.92
N LEU A 63 1.45 10.69 9.15
CA LEU A 63 1.54 11.05 7.74
C LEU A 63 2.38 12.32 7.53
N ASP A 64 2.17 13.36 8.34
CA ASP A 64 2.90 14.62 8.23
C ASP A 64 4.39 14.47 8.59
N GLN A 65 4.72 13.61 9.55
CA GLN A 65 6.12 13.32 9.90
C GLN A 65 6.81 12.60 8.74
N LEU A 66 6.17 11.60 8.17
CA LEU A 66 6.70 10.84 7.04
C LEU A 66 6.84 11.73 5.80
N GLU A 67 5.83 12.55 5.49
CA GLU A 67 5.88 13.51 4.39
C GLU A 67 7.06 14.46 4.54
N LYS A 68 7.29 14.99 5.75
CA LYS A 68 8.42 15.87 6.03
C LYS A 68 9.76 15.16 5.80
N LEU A 69 9.91 13.92 6.26
CA LEU A 69 11.14 13.15 6.03
C LEU A 69 11.41 12.91 4.54
N VAL A 70 10.37 12.63 3.76
CA VAL A 70 10.49 12.45 2.30
C VAL A 70 10.80 13.78 1.62
N HIS A 71 10.23 14.90 2.10
CA HIS A 71 10.55 16.23 1.59
C HIS A 71 12.01 16.64 1.85
N ASP A 72 12.52 16.34 3.04
CA ASP A 72 13.89 16.64 3.48
C ASP A 72 14.90 15.58 3.00
N CYS A 73 14.46 14.59 2.22
CA CYS A 73 15.32 13.52 1.73
C CYS A 73 16.38 14.08 0.77
N PRO A 74 17.68 13.76 0.98
CA PRO A 74 18.75 14.26 0.11
C PRO A 74 18.77 13.57 -1.27
N VAL A 75 18.11 12.41 -1.40
CA VAL A 75 17.98 11.71 -2.66
C VAL A 75 16.96 12.45 -3.54
N ASN A 76 17.29 12.64 -4.81
CA ASN A 76 16.39 13.24 -5.79
C ASN A 76 16.36 12.35 -7.04
N THR A 77 15.34 11.50 -7.12
CA THR A 77 15.21 10.52 -8.22
C THR A 77 14.85 11.18 -9.54
N ALA A 78 14.12 12.30 -9.50
CA ALA A 78 13.72 13.04 -10.69
C ALA A 78 14.89 13.82 -11.32
N ASN A 79 16.03 13.98 -10.60
CA ASN A 79 17.12 14.88 -10.95
C ASN A 79 16.67 16.34 -11.19
N ARG A 80 15.53 16.71 -10.60
CA ARG A 80 14.94 18.05 -10.64
C ARG A 80 13.99 18.22 -9.46
N ASP A 81 13.58 19.45 -9.19
CA ASP A 81 12.51 19.67 -8.22
C ASP A 81 11.20 19.08 -8.73
N LEU A 82 10.48 18.41 -7.84
CA LEU A 82 9.12 17.95 -8.11
C LEU A 82 8.18 19.15 -8.24
N MET A 83 7.32 19.09 -9.24
CA MET A 83 6.23 20.04 -9.43
C MET A 83 5.23 19.94 -8.27
N LYS A 84 4.39 20.95 -8.11
CA LYS A 84 3.40 20.96 -7.01
C LYS A 84 2.47 19.75 -7.11
N GLU A 85 2.02 19.44 -8.32
CA GLU A 85 1.11 18.33 -8.62
C GLU A 85 1.73 16.96 -8.29
N GLU A 86 3.05 16.81 -8.49
CA GLU A 86 3.78 15.59 -8.15
C GLU A 86 3.92 15.43 -6.64
N LYS A 87 4.16 16.53 -5.92
CA LYS A 87 4.20 16.53 -4.44
C LYS A 87 2.84 16.22 -3.85
N ASP A 88 1.78 16.85 -4.38
CA ASP A 88 0.40 16.62 -3.99
C ASP A 88 0.00 15.16 -4.23
N LEU A 89 0.32 14.60 -5.41
CA LEU A 89 0.05 13.20 -5.74
C LEU A 89 0.79 12.22 -4.80
N ARG A 90 2.07 12.50 -4.50
CA ARG A 90 2.85 11.68 -3.56
C ARG A 90 2.20 11.65 -2.18
N ARG A 91 1.84 12.82 -1.66
CA ARG A 91 1.16 12.94 -0.36
C ARG A 91 -0.18 12.22 -0.37
N GLU A 92 -0.94 12.35 -1.45
CA GLU A 92 -2.25 11.72 -1.59
C GLU A 92 -2.14 10.19 -1.62
N TRP A 93 -1.16 9.63 -2.32
CA TRP A 93 -0.94 8.18 -2.29
C TRP A 93 -0.50 7.70 -0.90
N MET A 94 0.31 8.46 -0.19
CA MET A 94 0.65 8.14 1.20
C MET A 94 -0.60 8.16 2.09
N LEU A 95 -1.48 9.15 1.91
CA LEU A 95 -2.76 9.25 2.60
C LEU A 95 -3.66 8.04 2.29
N VAL A 96 -3.78 7.62 1.03
CA VAL A 96 -4.53 6.42 0.63
C VAL A 96 -4.05 5.19 1.40
N VAL A 97 -2.73 4.96 1.47
CA VAL A 97 -2.15 3.83 2.19
C VAL A 97 -2.48 3.92 3.69
N TYR A 98 -2.25 5.08 4.31
CA TYR A 98 -2.53 5.31 5.74
C TYR A 98 -4.01 5.08 6.08
N THR A 99 -4.92 5.71 5.34
CA THR A 99 -6.37 5.58 5.57
C THR A 99 -6.85 4.15 5.33
N MET A 100 -6.26 3.43 4.36
CA MET A 100 -6.56 2.02 4.14
C MET A 100 -6.10 1.16 5.33
N LEU A 101 -4.88 1.36 5.83
CA LEU A 101 -4.35 0.64 7.00
C LEU A 101 -5.19 0.91 8.25
N ASP A 102 -5.54 2.17 8.51
CA ASP A 102 -6.43 2.55 9.60
C ASP A 102 -7.80 1.88 9.50
N GLY A 103 -8.39 1.86 8.29
CA GLY A 103 -9.67 1.23 8.01
C GLY A 103 -9.64 -0.28 8.25
N LEU A 104 -8.60 -0.97 7.80
CA LEU A 104 -8.40 -2.41 8.01
C LEU A 104 -8.21 -2.73 9.51
N ASN A 105 -7.35 -1.98 10.20
CA ASN A 105 -7.13 -2.13 11.63
C ASN A 105 -8.40 -1.86 12.47
N SER A 106 -9.25 -0.93 12.02
CA SER A 106 -10.51 -0.60 12.69
C SER A 106 -11.60 -1.66 12.51
N ILE A 107 -11.58 -2.36 11.37
CA ILE A 107 -12.48 -3.50 11.10
C ILE A 107 -12.08 -4.69 11.97
N ASP A 108 -10.79 -5.02 12.00
CA ASP A 108 -10.26 -6.12 12.82
C ASP A 108 -10.35 -5.81 14.34
N GLY A 109 -10.36 -4.52 14.70
CA GLY A 109 -10.50 -3.99 16.05
C GLY A 109 -11.84 -3.31 16.38
N LYS A 110 -12.95 -3.69 15.73
CA LYS A 110 -14.34 -3.26 16.00
C LYS A 110 -14.54 -1.90 16.70
N VAL A 111 -14.15 -0.80 16.06
CA VAL A 111 -14.72 0.54 16.31
C VAL A 111 -15.00 1.18 14.95
N ILE A 112 -16.24 1.06 14.48
CA ILE A 112 -16.73 1.85 13.35
C ILE A 112 -17.02 3.25 13.92
N ALA A 113 -16.03 4.13 13.92
CA ALA A 113 -16.30 5.55 14.01
C ALA A 113 -16.98 5.93 12.68
N SER A 114 -18.29 6.16 12.73
CA SER A 114 -19.02 6.83 11.67
C SER A 114 -18.32 8.15 11.39
N ALA A 115 -17.65 8.25 10.24
CA ALA A 115 -17.05 9.49 9.79
C ALA A 115 -18.15 10.55 9.69
N ASP A 116 -18.04 11.59 10.51
CA ASP A 116 -18.87 12.79 10.42
C ASP A 116 -18.65 13.42 9.04
N ALA A 117 -19.63 13.21 8.17
CA ALA A 117 -19.66 13.75 6.83
C ALA A 117 -19.95 15.25 6.91
N ASN A 118 -18.91 16.09 6.90
CA ASN A 118 -19.03 17.49 6.44
C ASN A 118 -17.67 18.19 6.21
N VAL A 119 -16.83 17.65 5.33
CA VAL A 119 -15.77 18.43 4.68
C VAL A 119 -15.89 18.26 3.17
N GLU A 120 -16.73 19.12 2.59
CA GLU A 120 -17.01 19.19 1.16
C GLU A 120 -15.75 19.72 0.42
N GLY A 121 -15.20 18.92 -0.50
CA GLY A 121 -14.22 19.40 -1.50
C GLY A 121 -12.72 19.15 -1.26
N THR A 122 -12.31 18.38 -0.25
CA THR A 122 -10.87 18.08 0.02
C THR A 122 -10.42 16.70 -0.47
N ALA A 123 -9.13 16.53 -0.77
CA ALA A 123 -8.54 15.23 -1.10
C ALA A 123 -8.81 14.17 -0.01
N GLU A 124 -8.85 14.57 1.26
CA GLU A 124 -9.12 13.69 2.40
C GLU A 124 -10.52 13.08 2.37
N SER A 125 -11.55 13.88 2.08
CA SER A 125 -12.91 13.34 1.96
C SER A 125 -13.07 12.44 0.74
N ARG A 126 -12.39 12.75 -0.38
CA ARG A 126 -12.32 11.86 -1.54
C ARG A 126 -11.68 10.52 -1.17
N VAL A 127 -10.51 10.54 -0.53
CA VAL A 127 -9.79 9.33 -0.12
C VAL A 127 -10.61 8.52 0.90
N SER A 128 -11.22 9.17 1.88
CA SER A 128 -12.10 8.49 2.85
C SER A 128 -13.26 7.75 2.19
N ASN A 129 -13.93 8.38 1.22
CA ASN A 129 -15.03 7.76 0.47
C ASN A 129 -14.54 6.59 -0.38
N LEU A 130 -13.38 6.76 -1.04
CA LEU A 130 -12.72 5.71 -1.79
C LEU A 130 -12.43 4.49 -0.90
N ILE A 131 -11.75 4.70 0.23
CA ILE A 131 -11.38 3.60 1.14
C ILE A 131 -12.63 2.91 1.67
N SER A 132 -13.65 3.67 2.07
CA SER A 132 -14.94 3.11 2.52
C SER A 132 -15.58 2.23 1.45
N ALA A 133 -15.53 2.63 0.17
CA ALA A 133 -16.04 1.85 -0.94
C ALA A 133 -15.24 0.56 -1.18
N ILE A 134 -13.91 0.61 -1.09
CA ILE A 134 -13.05 -0.58 -1.23
C ILE A 134 -13.28 -1.57 -0.07
N LEU A 135 -13.40 -1.08 1.16
CA LEU A 135 -13.69 -1.92 2.32
C LEU A 135 -15.09 -2.57 2.22
N ASN A 136 -16.08 -1.86 1.66
CA ASN A 136 -17.39 -2.44 1.37
C ASN A 136 -17.31 -3.56 0.33
N ILE A 137 -16.54 -3.38 -0.76
CA ILE A 137 -16.30 -4.44 -1.75
C ILE A 137 -15.71 -5.69 -1.08
N ARG A 138 -14.73 -5.52 -0.18
CA ARG A 138 -14.17 -6.63 0.60
C ARG A 138 -15.25 -7.36 1.40
N GLN A 139 -16.04 -6.62 2.17
CA GLN A 139 -17.10 -7.21 3.00
C GLN A 139 -18.16 -7.96 2.15
N GLN A 140 -18.48 -7.44 0.96
CA GLN A 140 -19.38 -8.13 0.03
C GLN A 140 -18.78 -9.44 -0.47
N LEU A 141 -17.49 -9.46 -0.80
CA LEU A 141 -16.81 -10.67 -1.27
C LEU A 141 -16.73 -11.73 -0.16
N GLU A 142 -16.46 -11.33 1.08
CA GLU A 142 -16.49 -12.23 2.25
C GLU A 142 -17.90 -12.83 2.46
N LEU A 143 -18.95 -12.02 2.29
CA LEU A 143 -20.33 -12.51 2.36
C LEU A 143 -20.67 -13.46 1.20
N GLU A 144 -20.19 -13.18 -0.02
CA GLU A 144 -20.36 -14.07 -1.18
C GLU A 144 -19.68 -15.43 -0.94
N GLU A 145 -18.49 -15.45 -0.33
CA GLU A 145 -17.79 -16.68 0.06
C GLU A 145 -18.62 -17.50 1.04
N GLU A 146 -19.10 -16.88 2.13
CA GLU A 146 -19.97 -17.54 3.12
C GLU A 146 -21.24 -18.12 2.49
N GLN A 147 -21.90 -17.36 1.60
CA GLN A 147 -23.12 -17.80 0.92
C GLN A 147 -22.88 -18.92 -0.08
N SER A 148 -21.70 -18.93 -0.72
CA SER A 148 -21.31 -19.97 -1.66
C SER A 148 -20.80 -21.25 -0.99
N GLY A 149 -20.61 -21.24 0.34
CA GLY A 149 -20.02 -22.35 1.07
C GLY A 149 -18.54 -22.57 0.72
N GLY A 150 -17.81 -21.52 0.35
CA GLY A 150 -16.39 -21.58 -0.02
C GLY A 150 -16.11 -21.94 -1.49
N GLU A 151 -17.12 -21.98 -2.37
CA GLU A 151 -16.87 -22.12 -3.81
C GLU A 151 -16.19 -20.88 -4.41
N ARG A 152 -16.42 -19.71 -3.80
CA ARG A 152 -15.71 -18.47 -4.12
C ARG A 152 -14.79 -18.12 -2.97
N ASP A 153 -13.52 -17.90 -3.28
CA ASP A 153 -12.52 -17.41 -2.34
C ASP A 153 -12.48 -15.88 -2.41
N ALA A 154 -12.87 -15.21 -1.31
CA ALA A 154 -12.90 -13.76 -1.23
C ALA A 154 -11.49 -13.16 -1.36
N THR A 155 -10.48 -13.81 -0.79
CA THR A 155 -9.07 -13.40 -0.89
C THR A 155 -8.59 -13.47 -2.33
N ALA A 156 -8.87 -14.56 -3.04
CA ALA A 156 -8.51 -14.69 -4.46
C ALA A 156 -9.27 -13.68 -5.32
N ALA A 157 -10.55 -13.44 -5.06
CA ALA A 157 -11.35 -12.45 -5.76
C ALA A 157 -10.77 -11.03 -5.57
N LEU A 158 -10.43 -10.66 -4.33
CA LEU A 158 -9.79 -9.37 -4.03
C LEU A 158 -8.39 -9.25 -4.65
N ALA A 159 -7.59 -10.31 -4.62
CA ALA A 159 -6.27 -10.33 -5.26
C ALA A 159 -6.35 -10.15 -6.79
N SER A 160 -7.44 -10.61 -7.41
CA SER A 160 -7.69 -10.43 -8.84
C SER A 160 -8.37 -9.10 -9.19
N LEU A 161 -8.88 -8.35 -8.20
CA LEU A 161 -9.69 -7.15 -8.43
C LEU A 161 -8.92 -6.11 -9.25
N SER A 162 -9.53 -5.68 -10.34
CA SER A 162 -9.09 -4.58 -11.19
C SER A 162 -9.86 -3.29 -10.89
N VAL A 163 -9.33 -2.15 -11.35
CA VAL A 163 -10.01 -0.84 -11.21
C VAL A 163 -11.39 -0.84 -11.88
N SER A 164 -11.49 -1.44 -13.06
CA SER A 164 -12.76 -1.55 -13.80
C SER A 164 -13.79 -2.38 -13.03
N GLU A 165 -13.37 -3.50 -12.43
CA GLU A 165 -14.26 -4.34 -11.61
C GLU A 165 -14.65 -3.65 -10.31
N ALA A 166 -13.73 -2.92 -9.67
CA ALA A 166 -14.04 -2.14 -8.47
C ALA A 166 -15.11 -1.07 -8.76
N LEU A 167 -15.01 -0.37 -9.89
CA LEU A 167 -16.03 0.57 -10.35
C LEU A 167 -17.39 -0.11 -10.60
N LEU A 168 -17.40 -1.29 -11.20
CA LEU A 168 -18.63 -2.05 -11.43
C LEU A 168 -19.28 -2.54 -10.13
N ARG A 169 -18.47 -2.88 -9.13
CA ARG A 169 -18.95 -3.39 -7.83
C ARG A 169 -19.36 -2.27 -6.86
N SER A 170 -18.88 -1.05 -7.03
CA SER A 170 -19.20 0.08 -6.16
C SER A 170 -19.88 1.23 -6.89
N GLU A 171 -21.14 1.46 -6.52
CA GLU A 171 -21.88 2.64 -6.98
C GLU A 171 -21.19 3.93 -6.53
N THR A 172 -20.63 3.97 -5.32
CA THR A 172 -19.89 5.13 -4.80
C THR A 172 -18.69 5.47 -5.68
N LEU A 173 -17.89 4.49 -6.10
CA LEU A 173 -16.74 4.76 -6.99
C LEU A 173 -17.19 5.23 -8.37
N THR A 174 -18.29 4.69 -8.88
CA THR A 174 -18.89 5.15 -10.14
C THR A 174 -19.38 6.60 -10.02
N GLN A 175 -20.10 6.95 -8.95
CA GLN A 175 -20.56 8.31 -8.69
C GLN A 175 -19.39 9.29 -8.55
N MET A 176 -18.30 8.89 -7.86
CA MET A 176 -17.08 9.70 -7.75
C MET A 176 -16.44 9.95 -9.12
N LYS A 177 -16.35 8.92 -9.96
CA LYS A 177 -15.81 9.02 -11.32
C LYS A 177 -16.68 9.91 -12.21
N ASP A 178 -18.00 9.81 -12.08
CA ASP A 178 -18.94 10.62 -12.86
C ASP A 178 -18.96 12.08 -12.39
N ALA A 179 -18.76 12.33 -11.09
CA ALA A 179 -18.64 13.66 -10.50
C ALA A 179 -17.41 14.44 -11.03
N CYS A 180 -16.33 13.75 -11.42
CA CYS A 180 -15.19 14.38 -12.10
C CYS A 180 -15.56 14.98 -13.48
N GLY A 181 -16.69 14.56 -14.08
CA GLY A 181 -17.18 15.06 -15.36
C GLY A 181 -16.15 14.97 -16.49
N SER A 182 -15.82 16.12 -17.08
CA SER A 182 -14.82 16.24 -18.16
C SER A 182 -13.40 16.56 -17.67
N ASN A 183 -13.18 16.70 -16.36
CA ASN A 183 -11.86 16.98 -15.81
C ASN A 183 -10.98 15.72 -15.86
N LEU A 184 -10.14 15.64 -16.90
CA LEU A 184 -9.26 14.49 -17.13
C LEU A 184 -8.23 14.30 -16.01
N MET A 185 -7.81 15.38 -15.36
CA MET A 185 -6.83 15.31 -14.28
C MET A 185 -7.44 14.69 -13.03
N GLU A 186 -8.58 15.21 -12.55
CA GLU A 186 -9.26 14.65 -11.38
C GLU A 186 -9.63 13.18 -11.59
N LYS A 187 -10.06 12.83 -12.80
CA LYS A 187 -10.33 11.44 -13.16
C LYS A 187 -9.06 10.58 -13.09
N ALA A 188 -7.92 11.08 -13.56
CA ALA A 188 -6.66 10.35 -13.48
C ALA A 188 -6.21 10.16 -12.01
N PHE A 189 -6.33 11.19 -11.17
CA PHE A 189 -6.05 11.09 -9.74
C PHE A 189 -6.93 10.03 -9.09
N LEU A 190 -8.26 10.08 -9.28
CA LEU A 190 -9.17 9.08 -8.73
C LEU A 190 -8.82 7.66 -9.17
N MET A 191 -8.53 7.45 -10.46
CA MET A 191 -8.19 6.12 -10.98
C MET A 191 -6.87 5.60 -10.42
N ASN A 192 -5.89 6.50 -10.22
CA ASN A 192 -4.65 6.16 -9.55
C ASN A 192 -4.90 5.82 -8.08
N ASP A 193 -5.70 6.60 -7.36
CA ASP A 193 -6.03 6.33 -5.95
C ASP A 193 -6.70 4.97 -5.80
N VAL A 194 -7.66 4.63 -6.68
CA VAL A 194 -8.28 3.30 -6.71
C VAL A 194 -7.23 2.21 -6.93
N SER A 195 -6.27 2.44 -7.84
CA SER A 195 -5.18 1.49 -8.09
C SER A 195 -4.30 1.30 -6.85
N VAL A 196 -3.92 2.40 -6.18
CA VAL A 196 -3.12 2.36 -4.95
C VAL A 196 -3.87 1.64 -3.83
N ALA A 197 -5.16 1.94 -3.63
CA ALA A 197 -5.98 1.29 -2.60
C ALA A 197 -6.10 -0.23 -2.82
N ILE A 198 -6.39 -0.64 -4.06
CA ILE A 198 -6.46 -2.06 -4.44
C ILE A 198 -5.11 -2.74 -4.24
N LEU A 199 -4.01 -2.12 -4.69
CA LEU A 199 -2.66 -2.69 -4.52
C LEU A 199 -2.23 -2.75 -3.05
N THR A 200 -2.65 -1.78 -2.24
CA THR A 200 -2.37 -1.78 -0.78
C THR A 200 -2.95 -3.03 -0.14
N PHE A 201 -4.20 -3.37 -0.49
CA PHE A 201 -4.80 -4.63 -0.04
C PHE A 201 -3.99 -5.85 -0.50
N LYS A 202 -3.61 -5.91 -1.79
CA LYS A 202 -2.83 -7.03 -2.34
C LYS A 202 -1.48 -7.19 -1.65
N VAL A 203 -0.79 -6.09 -1.36
CA VAL A 203 0.51 -6.11 -0.66
C VAL A 203 0.36 -6.70 0.74
N ILE A 204 -0.69 -6.33 1.47
CA ILE A 204 -0.96 -6.84 2.82
C ILE A 204 -1.23 -8.35 2.79
N GLU A 205 -2.06 -8.82 1.84
CA GLU A 205 -2.35 -10.25 1.69
C GLU A 205 -1.12 -11.05 1.22
N GLU A 206 -0.34 -10.52 0.27
CA GLU A 206 0.92 -11.13 -0.17
C GLU A 206 1.89 -11.28 1.01
N GLU A 207 2.03 -10.26 1.84
CA GLU A 207 2.86 -10.32 3.06
C GLU A 207 2.35 -11.39 4.04
N ARG A 208 1.04 -11.43 4.29
CA ARG A 208 0.41 -12.44 5.16
C ARG A 208 0.69 -13.86 4.66
N LEU A 209 0.48 -14.13 3.38
CA LEU A 209 0.75 -15.43 2.75
C LEU A 209 2.23 -15.81 2.80
N CYS A 210 3.14 -14.85 2.60
CA CYS A 210 4.58 -15.08 2.72
C CYS A 210 4.99 -15.44 4.16
N LEU A 211 4.42 -14.78 5.17
CA LEU A 211 4.71 -15.06 6.57
C LEU A 211 4.12 -16.40 7.02
N GLU A 212 2.92 -16.75 6.58
CA GLU A 212 2.30 -18.05 6.85
C GLU A 212 3.03 -19.20 6.13
N GLY A 213 3.42 -18.98 4.87
CA GLY A 213 4.20 -19.92 4.05
C GLY A 213 5.64 -20.14 4.52
N SER A 214 6.20 -19.22 5.32
CA SER A 214 7.53 -19.36 5.94
C SER A 214 7.58 -20.45 7.03
N SER A 215 6.44 -21.04 7.37
CA SER A 215 6.35 -22.24 8.22
C SER A 215 6.72 -23.54 7.48
N VAL A 216 6.86 -23.49 6.15
CA VAL A 216 7.31 -24.62 5.34
C VAL A 216 8.79 -24.40 5.01
N ASN A 217 9.62 -25.31 5.49
CA ASN A 217 11.08 -25.34 5.29
C ASN A 217 11.41 -25.46 3.78
N ILE A 218 11.45 -24.34 3.05
CA ILE A 218 11.90 -24.32 1.66
C ILE A 218 13.41 -24.45 1.69
N GLN A 219 13.88 -25.69 1.56
CA GLN A 219 15.28 -25.97 1.31
C GLN A 219 15.68 -25.27 0.01
N PRO A 220 16.72 -24.39 0.01
CA PRO A 220 17.11 -23.68 -1.19
C PRO A 220 17.51 -24.70 -2.28
N PRO A 221 17.17 -24.44 -3.56
CA PRO A 221 17.50 -25.35 -4.65
C PRO A 221 19.02 -25.53 -4.71
N GLN A 222 19.47 -26.78 -4.53
CA GLN A 222 20.88 -27.09 -4.66
C GLN A 222 21.33 -26.87 -6.10
N PRO A 223 22.49 -26.23 -6.33
CA PRO A 223 23.04 -26.09 -7.67
C PRO A 223 23.35 -27.48 -8.26
N PRO A 224 23.22 -27.66 -9.58
CA PRO A 224 23.52 -28.92 -10.23
C PRO A 224 24.99 -29.30 -10.01
N ILE A 225 25.21 -30.53 -9.54
CA ILE A 225 26.54 -31.10 -9.31
C ILE A 225 27.23 -31.22 -10.69
N PRO A 226 28.39 -30.59 -10.91
CA PRO A 226 29.12 -30.73 -12.16
C PRO A 226 29.66 -32.16 -12.31
N GLY A 227 29.33 -32.84 -13.42
CA GLY A 227 30.12 -33.98 -13.90
C GLY A 227 29.45 -35.37 -13.96
N THR A 228 28.16 -35.48 -14.22
CA THR A 228 27.58 -36.77 -14.68
C THR A 228 27.03 -36.65 -16.10
N SER A 229 27.84 -37.06 -17.06
CA SER A 229 27.47 -37.48 -18.42
C SER A 229 28.09 -38.86 -18.66
#